data_AF-A0A7Y5E1L7-F1
#
_entry.id   AF-A0A7Y5E1L7-F1
#
_cell.length_a   1.000
_cell.length_b   1.000
_cell.length_c   1.000
_cell.angle_alpha   90.00
_cell.angle_beta   90.00
_cell.angle_gamma   90.00
#
_symmetry.space_group_name_H-M   'P 1'
#
loop_
_entity.id
_entity.type
_entity.pdbx_description
1 polymer ?
#
loop_
_entity_poly.entity_id
_entity_poly.type
_entity_poly.pdbx_seq_one_letter_code
_entity_poly.pdbx_strand_id
1 'polypeptide(L)'
;MKLASFKLRFRDRHVRVLPAEIEPGIAFREPGVDLRGAAADEALAAAEPLLAWIRDRDPASVVRSISVDLASLRIIVSLEDVHGAAGGKPNVLRIDAPTSGDLLAMAASLNPLLSRRAAEAIARRG
;
A
#
# COMPACT_ATOMS: atom_id res chain seq x y z
N MET A 1 -12.94 10.76 4.59
CA MET A 1 -11.53 10.55 4.93
C MET A 1 -10.65 10.60 3.70
N LYS A 2 -9.53 11.34 3.78
CA LYS A 2 -8.49 11.45 2.75
C LYS A 2 -7.21 10.79 3.26
N LEU A 3 -6.54 9.99 2.44
CA LEU A 3 -5.28 9.34 2.81
C LEU A 3 -4.07 10.21 2.49
N ALA A 4 -3.05 10.15 3.34
CA ALA A 4 -1.72 10.70 3.08
C ALA A 4 -0.81 9.64 2.44
N SER A 5 -0.81 8.45 3.02
CA SER A 5 0.03 7.33 2.57
C SER A 5 -0.55 5.99 3.03
N PHE A 6 -0.08 4.91 2.43
CA PHE A 6 -0.36 3.56 2.90
C PHE A 6 0.80 2.62 2.58
N LYS A 7 0.90 1.52 3.33
CA LYS A 7 1.87 0.45 3.14
C LYS A 7 1.19 -0.90 3.17
N LEU A 8 1.30 -1.63 2.07
CA LEU A 8 0.86 -3.02 1.91
C LEU A 8 2.04 -3.94 2.23
N ARG A 9 1.87 -4.88 3.15
CA ARG A 9 2.86 -5.92 3.48
C ARG A 9 2.24 -7.28 3.18
N PHE A 10 2.70 -7.90 2.11
CA PHE A 10 2.09 -9.12 1.57
C PHE A 10 2.39 -10.32 2.46
N ARG A 11 3.66 -10.48 2.88
CA ARG A 11 4.11 -11.60 3.73
C ARG A 11 3.39 -11.66 5.09
N ASP A 12 3.25 -10.50 5.74
CA ASP A 12 2.69 -10.40 7.09
C ASP A 12 1.16 -10.21 7.08
N ARG A 13 0.53 -10.22 5.89
CA ARG A 13 -0.90 -9.90 5.67
C ARG A 13 -1.34 -8.65 6.45
N HIS A 14 -0.57 -7.58 6.28
CA HIS A 14 -0.70 -6.35 7.06
C HIS A 14 -0.77 -5.14 6.14
N VAL A 15 -1.75 -4.29 6.36
CA VAL A 15 -1.83 -3.00 5.71
C VAL A 15 -1.79 -1.90 6.76
N ARG A 16 -0.92 -0.91 6.58
CA ARG A 16 -0.92 0.31 7.41
C ARG A 16 -1.37 1.48 6.57
N VAL A 17 -2.34 2.24 7.08
CA VAL A 17 -2.92 3.40 6.42
C VAL A 17 -2.65 4.63 7.28
N LEU A 18 -2.24 5.73 6.65
CA LEU A 18 -2.11 7.02 7.31
C LEU A 18 -3.13 7.99 6.68
N PRO A 19 -4.22 8.31 7.39
CA PRO A 19 -5.11 9.39 6.98
C PRO A 19 -4.39 10.75 7.03
N ALA A 20 -4.68 11.60 6.04
CA ALA A 20 -4.36 13.02 6.10
C ALA A 20 -5.47 13.77 6.88
N GLU A 21 -6.73 13.45 6.57
CA GLU A 21 -7.93 14.08 7.10
C GLU A 21 -9.01 13.04 7.35
N ILE A 22 -9.68 13.09 8.50
CA ILE A 22 -10.81 12.20 8.80
C ILE A 22 -12.10 12.69 8.11
N GLU A 23 -12.29 14.00 8.13
CA GLU A 23 -13.38 14.74 7.50
C GLU A 23 -12.77 15.96 6.78
N PRO A 24 -13.44 16.55 5.78
CA PRO A 24 -12.92 17.71 5.07
C PRO A 24 -12.47 18.82 6.02
N GLY A 25 -11.19 19.15 5.99
CA GLY A 25 -10.59 20.18 6.85
C GLY A 25 -10.23 19.74 8.28
N ILE A 26 -10.60 18.52 8.70
CA ILE A 26 -10.23 17.97 10.00
C ILE A 26 -9.03 17.02 9.84
N ALA A 27 -7.86 17.53 10.17
CA ALA A 27 -6.62 16.78 10.02
C ALA A 27 -6.51 15.63 11.04
N PHE A 28 -6.02 14.48 10.58
CA PHE A 28 -5.72 13.35 11.45
C PHE A 28 -4.39 13.58 12.21
N ARG A 29 -4.37 13.26 13.50
CA ARG A 29 -3.24 13.52 14.41
C ARG A 29 -2.78 12.29 15.20
N GLU A 30 -3.44 11.16 15.02
CA GLU A 30 -3.11 9.91 15.70
C GLU A 30 -2.08 9.08 14.91
N PRO A 31 -1.51 8.03 15.53
CA PRO A 31 -0.76 7.02 14.80
C PRO A 31 -1.59 6.37 13.69
N GLY A 32 -0.91 6.02 12.59
CA GLY A 32 -1.51 5.31 11.47
C GLY A 32 -2.31 4.07 11.88
N VAL A 33 -3.30 3.75 11.07
CA VAL A 33 -4.26 2.67 11.30
C VAL A 33 -3.71 1.37 10.71
N ASP A 34 -3.59 0.34 11.54
CA ASP A 34 -3.19 -0.99 11.09
C ASP A 34 -4.45 -1.84 10.80
N LEU A 35 -4.55 -2.32 9.57
CA LEU A 35 -5.58 -3.26 9.11
C LEU A 35 -4.99 -4.68 9.12
N ARG A 36 -5.76 -5.64 9.64
CA ARG A 36 -5.39 -7.05 9.79
C ARG A 36 -6.59 -7.94 9.41
N GLY A 37 -6.32 -9.23 9.16
CA GLY A 37 -7.34 -10.21 8.80
C GLY A 37 -8.06 -9.85 7.51
N ALA A 38 -9.37 -10.06 7.47
CA ALA A 38 -10.19 -9.87 6.26
C ALA A 38 -10.04 -8.47 5.62
N ALA A 39 -9.88 -7.41 6.41
CA ALA A 39 -9.69 -6.07 5.89
C ALA A 39 -8.33 -5.88 5.20
N ALA A 40 -7.28 -6.53 5.71
CA ALA A 40 -5.98 -6.54 5.06
C ALA A 40 -6.03 -7.41 3.79
N ASP A 41 -6.67 -8.57 3.84
CA ASP A 41 -6.76 -9.49 2.70
C ASP A 41 -7.47 -8.88 1.51
N GLU A 42 -8.60 -8.20 1.74
CA GLU A 42 -9.34 -7.46 0.70
C GLU A 42 -8.46 -6.38 0.07
N ALA A 43 -7.72 -5.62 0.88
CA ALA A 43 -6.83 -4.58 0.40
C ALA A 43 -5.63 -5.14 -0.40
N LEU A 44 -5.07 -6.27 0.04
CA LEU A 44 -3.97 -6.92 -0.66
C LEU A 44 -4.43 -7.52 -1.99
N ALA A 45 -5.63 -8.10 -2.04
CA ALA A 45 -6.25 -8.58 -3.28
C ALA A 45 -6.53 -7.44 -4.26
N ALA A 46 -7.02 -6.30 -3.78
CA ALA A 46 -7.25 -5.12 -4.60
C ALA A 46 -5.95 -4.51 -5.19
N ALA A 47 -4.78 -4.89 -4.67
CA ALA A 47 -3.49 -4.47 -5.19
C ALA A 47 -2.96 -5.33 -6.35
N GLU A 48 -3.70 -6.36 -6.78
CA GLU A 48 -3.26 -7.27 -7.85
C GLU A 48 -2.84 -6.55 -9.15
N PRO A 49 -3.50 -5.48 -9.63
CA PRO A 49 -3.03 -4.77 -10.82
C PRO A 49 -1.61 -4.22 -10.69
N LEU A 50 -1.21 -3.75 -9.50
CA LEU A 50 0.16 -3.31 -9.24
C LEU A 50 1.13 -4.50 -9.23
N LEU A 51 0.73 -5.60 -8.60
CA LEU A 51 1.54 -6.82 -8.53
C LEU A 51 1.78 -7.42 -9.92
N ALA A 52 0.75 -7.46 -10.76
CA ALA A 52 0.86 -7.92 -12.14
C ALA A 52 1.85 -7.06 -12.93
N TRP A 53 1.73 -5.73 -12.85
CA TRP A 53 2.65 -4.81 -13.54
C TRP A 53 4.11 -4.99 -13.11
N ILE A 54 4.36 -5.25 -11.82
CA ILE A 54 5.71 -5.50 -11.28
C ILE A 54 6.22 -6.85 -11.78
N ARG A 55 5.41 -7.89 -11.71
CA ARG A 55 5.75 -9.26 -12.13
C ARG A 55 6.10 -9.36 -13.61
N ASP A 56 5.42 -8.60 -14.46
CA ASP A 56 5.72 -8.54 -15.89
C ASP A 56 7.11 -7.97 -16.19
N ARG A 57 7.67 -7.16 -15.28
CA ARG A 57 8.99 -6.52 -15.43
C ARG A 57 10.09 -7.25 -14.69
N ASP A 58 9.75 -7.87 -13.57
CA ASP A 58 10.67 -8.65 -12.76
C ASP A 58 9.99 -9.95 -12.30
N PRO A 59 9.93 -10.97 -13.17
CA PRO A 59 9.29 -12.24 -12.86
C PRO A 59 10.10 -13.10 -11.88
N ALA A 60 11.37 -12.75 -11.63
CA ALA A 60 12.26 -13.44 -10.70
C ALA A 60 12.15 -12.91 -9.26
N SER A 61 11.31 -11.89 -9.04
CA SER A 61 11.12 -11.28 -7.73
C SER A 61 9.69 -11.45 -7.21
N VAL A 62 9.59 -11.63 -5.90
CA VAL A 62 8.34 -11.58 -5.13
C VAL A 62 8.23 -10.22 -4.45
N VAL A 63 7.05 -9.62 -4.51
CA VAL A 63 6.77 -8.36 -3.82
C VAL A 63 6.54 -8.60 -2.33
N ARG A 64 7.43 -8.09 -1.48
CA ARG A 64 7.29 -8.14 -0.02
C ARG A 64 6.40 -7.03 0.50
N SER A 65 6.59 -5.80 0.01
CA SER A 65 5.76 -4.67 0.40
C SER A 65 5.71 -3.58 -0.66
N ILE A 66 4.59 -2.85 -0.69
CA ILE A 66 4.42 -1.64 -1.49
C ILE A 66 4.09 -0.50 -0.54
N SER A 67 4.83 0.60 -0.61
CA SER A 67 4.56 1.84 0.13
C SER A 67 4.20 2.93 -0.86
N VAL A 68 3.10 3.63 -0.61
CA VAL A 68 2.59 4.70 -1.47
C VAL A 68 2.50 5.99 -0.67
N ASP A 69 3.10 7.05 -1.19
CA ASP A 69 2.94 8.42 -0.74
C ASP A 69 2.11 9.18 -1.78
N LEU A 70 0.91 9.60 -1.39
CA LEU A 70 -0.06 10.22 -2.31
C LEU A 70 0.22 11.69 -2.57
N ALA A 71 0.98 12.37 -1.71
CA ALA A 71 1.33 13.77 -1.88
C ALA A 71 2.44 13.95 -2.91
N SER A 72 3.48 13.11 -2.83
CA SER A 72 4.60 13.09 -3.76
C SER A 72 4.41 12.17 -4.97
N LEU A 73 3.25 11.49 -5.05
CA LEU A 73 2.96 10.45 -6.04
C LEU A 73 4.12 9.47 -6.16
N ARG A 74 4.57 8.90 -5.04
CA ARG A 74 5.71 7.99 -5.00
C ARG A 74 5.28 6.60 -4.58
N ILE A 75 5.81 5.61 -5.29
CA ILE A 75 5.66 4.19 -4.95
C ILE A 75 7.05 3.62 -4.65
N ILE A 76 7.17 2.96 -3.51
CA ILE A 76 8.38 2.21 -3.13
C ILE A 76 7.98 0.75 -2.97
N VAL A 77 8.56 -0.11 -3.80
CA VAL A 77 8.35 -1.56 -3.79
C VAL A 77 9.59 -2.22 -3.19
N SER A 78 9.39 -3.07 -2.20
CA SER A 78 10.44 -3.94 -1.68
C SER A 78 10.22 -5.34 -2.22
N LEU A 79 11.25 -5.89 -2.86
CA LEU A 79 11.28 -7.17 -3.54
C LEU A 79 12.21 -8.15 -2.80
N GLU A 80 11.90 -9.43 -2.93
CA GLU A 80 12.75 -10.55 -2.52
C GLU A 80 12.88 -11.54 -3.69
N ASP A 81 14.02 -12.22 -3.80
CA ASP A 81 14.25 -13.23 -4.83
C ASP A 81 13.28 -14.42 -4.64
N VAL A 82 12.66 -14.91 -5.72
CA VAL A 82 11.75 -16.07 -5.70
C VAL A 82 12.41 -17.35 -5.18
N HIS A 83 13.73 -17.49 -5.33
CA HIS A 83 14.53 -18.59 -4.81
C HIS A 83 14.94 -18.39 -3.35
N GLY A 84 14.48 -17.31 -2.72
CA GLY A 84 14.57 -17.12 -1.28
C GLY A 84 15.99 -17.10 -0.75
N ALA A 85 16.95 -16.57 -1.52
CA ALA A 85 18.34 -16.41 -1.10
C ALA A 85 18.39 -15.63 0.22
N ALA A 86 18.39 -16.39 1.32
CA ALA A 86 18.31 -15.88 2.67
C ALA A 86 19.59 -15.11 2.96
N GLY A 87 19.52 -13.78 2.91
CA GLY A 87 20.65 -12.90 3.25
C GLY A 87 20.97 -11.81 2.22
N GLY A 88 20.33 -11.79 1.04
CA GLY A 88 20.46 -10.66 0.11
C GLY A 88 19.81 -9.39 0.67
N LYS A 89 20.40 -8.21 0.41
CA LYS A 89 19.71 -6.93 0.67
C LYS A 89 18.38 -6.93 -0.12
N PRO A 90 17.24 -6.50 0.47
CA PRO A 90 16.00 -6.37 -0.27
C PRO A 90 16.21 -5.46 -1.48
N ASN A 91 15.81 -5.94 -2.66
CA ASN A 91 15.82 -5.09 -3.84
C ASN A 91 14.70 -4.07 -3.68
N VAL A 92 15.05 -2.79 -3.76
CA VAL A 92 14.08 -1.70 -3.61
C VAL A 92 13.90 -1.03 -4.96
N LEU A 93 12.70 -1.14 -5.50
CA LEU A 93 12.28 -0.39 -6.69
C LEU A 93 11.56 0.87 -6.24
N ARG A 94 12.08 2.02 -6.67
CA ARG A 94 11.45 3.32 -6.48
C ARG A 94 10.83 3.77 -7.80
N ILE A 95 9.57 4.17 -7.75
CA ILE A 95 8.80 4.62 -8.90
C ILE A 95 8.23 5.99 -8.56
N ASP A 96 8.71 7.02 -9.26
CA ASP A 96 8.23 8.39 -9.16
C ASP A 96 7.37 8.74 -10.39
N ALA A 97 6.86 9.98 -10.43
CA ALA A 97 6.08 10.49 -11.55
C ALA A 97 6.94 10.56 -12.84
N PRO A 98 6.32 10.37 -14.03
CA PRO A 98 4.88 10.19 -14.26
C PRO A 98 4.39 8.75 -14.04
N THR A 99 5.28 7.75 -14.09
CA THR A 99 4.92 6.32 -14.05
C THR A 99 4.09 5.93 -12.82
N SER A 100 4.40 6.51 -11.66
CA SER A 100 3.62 6.29 -10.45
C SER A 100 2.16 6.74 -10.58
N GLY A 101 1.88 7.78 -11.36
CA GLY A 101 0.52 8.26 -11.62
C GLY A 101 -0.31 7.22 -12.37
N ASP A 102 0.24 6.63 -13.42
CA ASP A 102 -0.40 5.57 -14.19
C ASP A 102 -0.65 4.32 -13.32
N LEU A 103 0.33 3.96 -12.48
CA LEU A 103 0.18 2.85 -11.54
C LEU A 103 -0.94 3.09 -10.53
N LEU A 104 -1.03 4.31 -9.97
CA LEU A 104 -2.09 4.67 -9.04
C LEU A 104 -3.46 4.72 -9.72
N ALA A 105 -3.53 5.11 -11.00
CA ALA A 105 -4.75 5.05 -11.79
C ALA A 105 -5.20 3.60 -12.03
N MET A 106 -4.27 2.68 -12.32
CA MET A 106 -4.59 1.24 -12.41
C MET A 106 -5.09 0.66 -11.09
N ALA A 107 -4.59 1.17 -9.97
CA ALA A 107 -4.98 0.76 -8.63
C ALA A 107 -6.02 1.70 -7.99
N ALA A 108 -6.83 2.39 -8.81
CA ALA A 108 -7.74 3.45 -8.35
C ALA A 108 -8.75 2.97 -7.29
N SER A 109 -9.06 1.68 -7.23
CA SER A 109 -9.93 1.07 -6.22
C SER A 109 -9.30 0.97 -4.82
N LEU A 110 -7.96 0.97 -4.70
CA LEU A 110 -7.28 0.86 -3.41
C LEU A 110 -7.60 2.03 -2.50
N ASN A 111 -7.49 3.26 -3.00
CA ASN A 111 -7.66 4.46 -2.19
C ASN A 111 -9.05 4.54 -1.51
N PRO A 112 -10.19 4.39 -2.22
CA PRO A 112 -11.51 4.39 -1.57
C PRO A 112 -11.71 3.19 -0.63
N LEU A 113 -11.20 2.00 -0.99
CA LEU A 113 -11.27 0.82 -0.13
C LEU A 113 -10.54 1.04 1.20
N LEU A 114 -9.27 1.45 1.13
CA LEU A 114 -8.43 1.71 2.30
C LEU A 114 -9.01 2.85 3.15
N SER A 115 -9.58 3.87 2.50
CA SER A 115 -10.27 4.96 3.19
C SER A 115 -11.46 4.45 3.99
N ARG A 116 -12.31 3.61 3.40
CA ARG A 116 -13.44 3.00 4.11
C ARG A 116 -12.97 2.14 5.29
N ARG A 117 -12.02 1.22 5.05
CA ARG A 117 -11.55 0.27 6.09
C ARG A 117 -10.84 0.97 7.25
N ALA A 118 -10.05 2.01 6.97
CA ALA A 118 -9.42 2.77 8.04
C ALA A 118 -10.43 3.60 8.83
N ALA A 119 -11.48 4.16 8.22
CA ALA A 119 -12.54 4.85 8.94
C ALA A 119 -13.30 3.88 9.88
N GLU A 120 -13.66 2.69 9.40
CA GLU A 120 -14.27 1.63 10.22
C GLU A 120 -13.38 1.17 11.38
N ALA A 121 -12.06 1.15 11.19
CA ALA A 121 -11.12 0.79 12.23
C ALA A 121 -10.92 1.90 13.28
N ILE A 122 -10.93 3.17 12.85
CA ILE A 122 -10.88 4.34 13.77
C ILE A 122 -12.15 4.38 14.62
N ALA A 123 -13.32 4.21 14.00
CA ALA A 123 -14.60 4.24 14.70
C ALA A 123 -14.74 3.16 15.80
N ARG A 124 -13.98 2.06 15.71
CA ARG A 124 -13.95 1.00 16.73
C ARG A 124 -13.00 1.28 17.90
N ARG A 125 -12.21 2.35 17.84
CA ARG A 125 -11.27 2.74 18.92
C ARG A 125 -11.96 3.57 20.01
N GLY A 126 -13.06 4.25 19.69
CA GLY A 126 -13.91 5.01 20.61
C GLY A 126 -15.15 4.22 20.96
#